data_AF-A0A699W4D4-F1
#
_entry.id   AF-A0A699W4D4-F1
#
_cell.length_a   1.000
_cell.length_b   1.000
_cell.length_c   1.000
_cell.angle_alpha   90.00
_cell.angle_beta   90.00
_cell.angle_gamma   90.00
#
_symmetry.space_group_name_H-M   'P 1'
#
loop_
_entity.id
_entity.type
_entity.pdbx_description
1 polymer ?
#
loop_
_entity_poly.entity_id
_entity_poly.type
_entity_poly.pdbx_seq_one_letter_code
_entity_poly.pdbx_strand_id
1 'polypeptide(L)'
;HPIEFYAIFPDEERARQAAEKFRGESLNTQINAREDGAWHLQLSKLMYATYDGIGDFEQDFQTAIIGLDGEVEGWGVKQEIKRLH
;
A
#
# COMPACT_ATOMS: atom_id res chain seq x y z
N HIS A 1 1.80 -11.22 9.67
CA HIS A 1 0.42 -10.76 9.42
C HIS A 1 0.38 -10.07 8.06
N PRO A 2 -0.70 -10.25 7.28
CA PRO A 2 -0.91 -9.43 6.10
C PRO A 2 -1.17 -7.99 6.55
N ILE A 3 -0.30 -7.08 6.12
CA ILE A 3 -0.41 -5.65 6.34
C ILE A 3 -0.80 -5.02 5.00
N GLU A 4 -1.77 -4.13 5.02
CA GLU A 4 -2.19 -3.35 3.86
C GLU A 4 -1.65 -1.93 4.00
N PHE A 5 -1.00 -1.42 2.96
CA PHE A 5 -0.49 -0.05 2.84
C PHE A 5 -1.27 0.66 1.75
N TYR A 6 -1.59 1.93 2.00
CA TYR A 6 -2.47 2.72 1.15
C TYR A 6 -1.78 4.01 0.72
N ALA A 7 -1.93 4.35 -0.55
CA ALA A 7 -1.46 5.62 -1.08
C ALA A 7 -2.44 6.19 -2.10
N ILE A 8 -2.41 7.51 -2.24
CA ILE A 8 -3.17 8.26 -3.24
C ILE A 8 -2.25 8.89 -4.26
N PHE A 9 -2.76 8.98 -5.48
CA PHE A 9 -2.10 9.59 -6.63
C PHE A 9 -3.08 10.50 -7.37
N PRO A 10 -2.59 11.55 -8.05
CA PRO A 10 -3.45 12.43 -8.84
C PRO A 10 -3.97 11.75 -10.13
N ASP A 11 -3.30 10.70 -10.61
CA ASP A 11 -3.70 9.98 -11.82
C ASP A 11 -3.34 8.48 -11.77
N GLU A 12 -3.97 7.71 -12.67
CA GLU A 12 -3.81 6.27 -12.77
C GLU A 12 -2.39 5.85 -13.15
N GLU A 13 -1.74 6.63 -14.02
CA GLU A 13 -0.45 6.28 -14.59
C GLU A 13 0.61 6.21 -13.48
N ARG A 14 0.61 7.20 -12.59
CA ARG A 14 1.49 7.26 -11.43
C ARG A 14 1.20 6.15 -10.43
N ALA A 15 -0.08 5.89 -10.14
CA ALA A 15 -0.48 4.77 -9.28
C ALA A 15 0.01 3.43 -9.85
N ARG A 16 -0.06 3.26 -11.18
CA ARG A 16 0.44 2.08 -11.87
C ARG A 16 1.96 1.98 -11.86
N GLN A 17 2.66 3.08 -12.09
CA GLN A 17 4.13 3.11 -11.99
C GLN A 17 4.60 2.76 -10.57
N ALA A 18 3.90 3.26 -9.54
CA ALA A 18 4.16 2.88 -8.16
C ALA A 18 3.92 1.39 -7.92
N ALA A 19 2.79 0.84 -8.36
CA ALA A 19 2.49 -0.59 -8.27
C ALA A 19 3.59 -1.47 -8.89
N GLU A 20 4.13 -1.09 -10.05
CA GLU A 20 5.21 -1.84 -10.70
C GLU A 20 6.49 -1.87 -9.87
N LYS A 21 6.80 -0.84 -9.07
CA LYS A 21 7.97 -0.82 -8.18
C LYS A 21 7.87 -1.87 -7.06
N PHE A 22 6.66 -2.23 -6.66
CA PHE A 22 6.41 -3.20 -5.58
C PHE A 22 6.04 -4.59 -6.09
N ARG A 23 6.07 -4.79 -7.42
CA ARG A 23 5.84 -6.09 -8.05
C ARG A 23 6.91 -7.08 -7.60
N GLY A 24 6.51 -8.05 -6.78
CA GLY A 24 7.38 -9.10 -6.21
C GLY A 24 7.59 -8.98 -4.70
N GLU A 25 7.39 -7.80 -4.12
CA GLU A 25 7.43 -7.59 -2.66
C GLU A 25 6.04 -7.60 -2.02
N SER A 26 5.01 -7.26 -2.78
CA SER A 26 3.62 -7.34 -2.36
C SER A 26 3.01 -8.71 -2.69
N LEU A 27 2.23 -9.27 -1.76
CA LEU A 27 1.32 -10.39 -2.01
C LEU A 27 0.17 -10.01 -2.95
N ASN A 28 -0.27 -8.76 -2.89
CA ASN A 28 -1.36 -8.25 -3.71
C ASN A 28 -1.18 -6.75 -3.93
N THR A 29 -1.52 -6.27 -5.12
CA THR A 29 -1.51 -4.85 -5.46
C THR A 29 -2.82 -4.52 -6.18
N GLN A 30 -3.51 -3.47 -5.75
CA GLN A 30 -4.77 -3.02 -6.34
C GLN A 30 -4.73 -1.53 -6.60
N ILE A 31 -5.27 -1.12 -7.74
CA ILE A 31 -5.39 0.28 -8.15
C ILE A 31 -6.86 0.55 -8.43
N ASN A 32 -7.43 1.56 -7.79
CA ASN A 32 -8.84 1.92 -7.94
C ASN A 32 -9.00 3.43 -8.07
N ALA A 33 -9.89 3.87 -8.95
CA ALA A 33 -10.31 5.26 -9.00
C ALA A 33 -11.13 5.62 -7.75
N ARG A 34 -10.91 6.82 -7.21
CA ARG A 34 -11.70 7.40 -6.13
C ARG A 34 -12.76 8.34 -6.69
N GLU A 35 -13.80 8.60 -5.90
CA GLU A 35 -14.90 9.50 -6.27
C GLU A 35 -14.47 10.97 -6.40
N ASP A 36 -13.37 11.35 -5.74
CA ASP A 36 -12.77 12.69 -5.79
C ASP A 36 -11.84 12.89 -7.01
N GLY A 37 -11.73 11.90 -7.89
CA GLY A 37 -10.89 11.93 -9.08
C GLY A 37 -9.44 11.51 -8.86
N ALA A 38 -9.03 11.26 -7.61
CA ALA A 38 -7.73 10.68 -7.31
C ALA A 38 -7.71 9.17 -7.55
N TRP A 39 -6.54 8.57 -7.47
CA TRP A 39 -6.30 7.15 -7.65
C TRP A 39 -5.71 6.54 -6.40
N HIS A 40 -6.33 5.48 -5.93
CA HIS A 40 -5.93 4.76 -4.73
C HIS A 40 -5.10 3.53 -5.12
N LEU A 41 -3.92 3.40 -4.50
CA LEU A 41 -3.07 2.23 -4.56
C LEU A 41 -3.13 1.52 -3.20
N GLN A 42 -3.49 0.24 -3.23
CA GLN A 42 -3.42 -0.65 -2.09
C GLN A 42 -2.37 -1.71 -2.33
N LEU A 43 -1.42 -1.86 -1.40
CA LEU A 43 -0.42 -2.92 -1.38
C LEU A 43 -0.67 -3.82 -0.18
N SER A 44 -0.63 -5.14 -0.37
CA SER A 44 -0.65 -6.11 0.74
C SER A 44 0.70 -6.80 0.84
N LYS A 45 1.31 -6.82 2.02
CA LYS A 45 2.60 -7.48 2.29
C LYS A 45 2.49 -8.35 3.53
N LEU A 46 3.07 -9.55 3.49
CA LEU A 46 3.19 -10.41 4.67
C LEU A 46 4.47 -10.05 5.42
N MET A 47 4.32 -9.57 6.65
CA MET A 47 5.47 -9.22 7.49
C MET A 47 5.15 -9.40 8.98
N TYR A 48 6.16 -9.32 9.83
CA TYR A 48 5.95 -9.22 11.27
C TYR A 48 5.37 -7.85 11.59
N ALA A 49 4.26 -7.82 12.33
CA ALA A 49 3.56 -6.59 12.68
C ALA A 49 4.21 -5.90 13.89
N THR A 50 5.49 -5.57 13.78
CA THR A 50 6.21 -4.76 14.77
C THR A 50 6.11 -3.30 14.38
N TYR A 51 6.12 -2.40 15.36
CA TYR A 51 6.06 -0.96 15.09
C TYR A 51 7.24 -0.51 14.21
N ASP A 52 8.46 -0.93 14.56
CA ASP A 52 9.66 -0.60 13.79
C ASP A 52 9.61 -1.17 12.36
N GLY A 53 9.23 -2.45 12.20
CA GLY A 53 9.21 -3.08 10.88
C GLY A 53 8.17 -2.47 9.94
N ILE A 54 7.00 -2.11 10.47
CA ILE A 54 5.97 -1.43 9.69
C ILE A 54 6.41 0.00 9.36
N GLY A 55 7.00 0.71 10.32
CA GLY A 55 7.53 2.06 10.10
C GLY A 55 8.63 2.12 9.05
N ASP A 56 9.56 1.16 9.07
CA ASP A 56 10.62 1.03 8.06
C ASP A 56 10.01 0.84 6.66
N PHE A 57 9.02 -0.06 6.53
CA PHE A 57 8.37 -0.28 5.23
C PHE A 57 7.50 0.91 4.79
N GLU A 58 6.83 1.59 5.73
CA GLU A 58 6.07 2.82 5.44
C GLU A 58 6.98 3.93 4.91
N GLN A 59 8.17 4.10 5.50
CA GLN A 59 9.19 5.04 5.07
C GLN A 59 9.73 4.68 3.67
N ASP A 60 10.04 3.41 3.42
CA ASP A 60 10.48 2.92 2.10
C ASP A 60 9.38 3.13 1.05
N PHE A 61 8.13 2.84 1.42
CA PHE A 61 6.96 3.02 0.57
C PHE A 61 6.78 4.49 0.20
N GLN A 62 6.81 5.39 1.18
CA GLN A 62 6.75 6.83 0.96
C GLN A 62 7.88 7.31 0.05
N THR A 63 9.10 6.85 0.27
CA THR A 63 10.28 7.22 -0.54
C THR A 63 10.14 6.77 -1.99
N ALA A 64 9.55 5.60 -2.23
CA ALA A 64 9.35 5.10 -3.59
C ALA A 64 8.29 5.88 -4.38
N ILE A 65 7.28 6.42 -3.70
CA ILE A 65 6.12 7.07 -4.34
C ILE A 65 6.19 8.60 -4.34
N ILE A 66 7.02 9.23 -3.50
CA ILE A 66 7.13 10.70 -3.43
C ILE A 66 7.53 11.32 -4.78
N GLY A 67 8.38 10.64 -5.55
CA GLY A 67 8.78 11.06 -6.90
C GLY A 67 7.69 10.89 -7.98
N LEU A 68 6.54 10.32 -7.61
CA LEU A 68 5.38 10.13 -8.47
C LEU A 68 4.20 11.01 -8.01
N ASP A 69 4.46 12.00 -7.14
CA ASP A 69 3.45 12.78 -6.41
C ASP A 69 2.41 11.89 -5.70
N GLY A 70 2.87 10.75 -5.16
CA GLY A 70 2.07 9.88 -4.32
C GLY A 70 2.16 10.28 -2.85
N GLU A 71 1.05 10.17 -2.13
CA GLU A 71 0.98 10.40 -0.68
C GLU A 71 0.53 9.12 0.02
N VAL A 72 1.22 8.74 1.09
CA VAL A 72 0.83 7.60 1.93
C VAL A 72 -0.35 8.01 2.80
N GLU A 73 -1.47 7.30 2.68
CA GLU A 73 -2.64 7.50 3.56
C GLU A 73 -2.51 6.71 4.88
N GLY A 74 -1.64 5.70 4.91
CA GLY A 74 -1.30 4.92 6.09
C GLY A 74 -1.34 3.41 5.83
N TRP A 75 -1.46 2.64 6.90
CA TRP A 75 -1.48 1.18 6.86
C TRP A 75 -2.47 0.56 7.85
N GLY A 76 -2.84 -0.70 7.59
CA GLY A 76 -3.73 -1.49 8.43
C GLY A 76 -3.33 -2.95 8.52
N VAL A 77 -3.50 -3.56 9.70
CA VAL A 77 -3.31 -5.00 9.88
C VAL A 77 -4.57 -5.72 9.44
N LYS A 78 -4.50 -6.58 8.41
CA LYS A 78 -5.63 -7.41 8.03
C LYS A 78 -5.71 -8.59 8.97
N GLN A 79 -6.62 -8.50 9.94
CA GLN A 79 -6.91 -9.62 10.83
C GLN A 79 -7.77 -10.63 10.08
N GLU A 80 -7.24 -11.83 9.84
CA GLU A 80 -8.09 -12.94 9.40
C GLU A 80 -9.08 -13.22 10.53
N ILE A 81 -10.36 -12.88 10.33
CA ILE A 81 -11.43 -13.33 11.21
C ILE A 81 -11.47 -14.85 11.05
N LYS A 82 -10.76 -15.58 11.91
CA LYS A 82 -10.99 -17.00 12.09
C LYS A 82 -12.44 -17.13 12.55
N ARG A 83 -13.35 -17.50 11.65
CA ARG A 83 -14.64 -18.04 12.06
C ARG A 83 -14.31 -19.29 12.87
N LEU A 84 -14.40 -19.18 14.19
CA LEU A 84 -14.49 -20.33 15.08
C LEU A 84 -15.81 -21.02 14.71
N HIS A 85 -15.71 -22.18 14.05
CA HIS A 85 -16.81 -23.14 13.93
C HIS A 85 -16.73 -24.12 15.09
#